data_AF-A0A5N6A5M6-F1
#
_entry.id   AF-A0A5N6A5M6-F1
#
_cell.length_a   1.000
_cell.length_b   1.000
_cell.length_c   1.000
_cell.angle_alpha   90.00
_cell.angle_beta   90.00
_cell.angle_gamma   90.00
#
_symmetry.space_group_name_H-M   'P 1'
#
loop_
_entity.id
_entity.type
_entity.pdbx_description
1 polymer ?
#
loop_
_entity_poly.entity_id
_entity_poly.type
_entity_poly.pdbx_seq_one_letter_code
_entity_poly.pdbx_strand_id
1 'polypeptide(L)' 'MRELADAGFPVPSLTPEQRAVFAALTPDELALVLDIKSRLDAVEPEVRAHAAVAGAALF' A
#
# COMPACT_ATOMS: atom_id res chain seq x y z
N MET A 1 -3.52 11.30 -4.28
CA MET A 1 -4.02 10.13 -5.04
C MET A 1 -3.18 9.80 -6.28
N ARG A 2 -2.83 10.77 -7.15
CA ARG A 2 -1.92 10.52 -8.28
C ARG A 2 -0.57 9.98 -7.82
N GLU A 3 0.05 10.59 -6.81
CA GLU A 3 1.35 10.16 -6.26
C GLU A 3 1.34 8.69 -5.79
N LEU A 4 0.26 8.23 -5.17
CA LEU A 4 0.09 6.82 -4.80
C LEU A 4 0.02 5.91 -6.03
N ALA A 5 -0.72 6.33 -7.07
CA ALA A 5 -0.82 5.55 -8.30
C ALA A 5 0.52 5.50 -9.04
N ASP A 6 1.25 6.63 -9.10
CA ASP A 6 2.57 6.73 -9.72
C ASP A 6 3.61 5.89 -8.97
N ALA A 7 3.47 5.79 -7.64
CA ALA A 7 4.26 4.90 -6.81
C ALA A 7 3.82 3.42 -6.92
N GLY A 8 2.80 3.08 -7.71
CA GLY A 8 2.38 1.69 -7.93
C GLY A 8 1.46 1.11 -6.85
N PHE A 9 0.85 1.93 -5.99
CA PHE A 9 -0.25 1.47 -5.15
C PHE A 9 -1.46 1.12 -6.02
N PRO A 10 -2.23 0.06 -5.70
CA PRO A 10 -3.41 -0.33 -6.46
C PRO A 10 -4.61 0.57 -6.10
N VAL A 11 -4.47 1.88 -6.34
CA VAL A 11 -5.50 2.89 -6.05
C VAL A 11 -6.89 2.49 -6.58
N PRO A 12 -7.04 1.90 -7.79
CA PRO A 12 -8.35 1.47 -8.28
C PRO A 12 -9.07 0.43 -7.42
N SER A 13 -8.34 -0.45 -6.72
CA SER A 13 -8.93 -1.50 -5.89
C SER A 13 -9.28 -1.05 -4.47
N LEU A 14 -8.90 0.17 -4.08
CA LEU A 14 -9.21 0.72 -2.76
C LEU A 14 -10.69 1.09 -2.65
N THR A 15 -11.30 0.75 -1.51
CA THR A 15 -12.65 1.19 -1.17
C THR A 15 -12.70 2.71 -0.96
N PRO A 16 -13.89 3.35 -1.00
CA PRO A 16 -14.01 4.78 -0.71
C PRO A 16 -13.43 5.18 0.66
N GLU A 17 -13.62 4.35 1.68
CA GLU A 17 -13.14 4.58 3.04
C GLU A 17 -11.61 4.53 3.10
N GLN A 18 -11.00 3.56 2.42
CA GLN A 18 -9.53 3.47 2.32
C GLN A 18 -8.95 4.69 1.59
N ARG A 19 -9.61 5.14 0.52
CA ARG A 19 -9.20 6.36 -0.20
C ARG A 19 -9.33 7.60 0.69
N ALA A 20 -10.33 7.66 1.56
CA ALA A 20 -10.50 8.75 2.50
C ALA A 20 -9.35 8.82 3.53
N VAL A 21 -8.85 7.67 4.00
CA VAL A 21 -7.65 7.63 4.86
C VAL A 21 -6.46 8.27 4.16
N PHE A 22 -6.16 7.86 2.93
CA PHE A 22 -5.06 8.44 2.16
C PHE A 22 -5.28 9.92 1.80
N ALA A 23 -6.53 10.34 1.61
CA ALA A 23 -6.86 11.74 1.34
C ALA A 23 -6.75 12.63 2.59
N ALA A 24 -6.82 12.06 3.79
CA ALA A 24 -6.69 12.77 5.05
C ALA A 24 -5.23 12.91 5.52
N LEU A 25 -4.29 12.22 4.89
CA LEU A 25 -2.87 12.33 5.22
C LEU A 25 -2.34 13.72 4.88
N THR A 26 -1.50 14.24 5.77
CA THR A 26 -0.68 15.40 5.50
C THR A 26 0.37 15.08 4.43
N PRO A 27 0.95 16.11 3.77
CA PRO A 27 2.02 15.89 2.79
C PRO A 27 3.22 15.11 3.37
N ASP A 28 3.60 15.36 4.62
CA ASP A 28 4.73 14.70 5.27
C ASP A 28 4.43 13.22 5.57
N GLU A 29 3.21 12.91 6.01
CA GLU A 29 2.78 11.52 6.24
C GLU A 29 2.69 10.76 4.92
N LEU A 30 2.19 11.40 3.85
CA LEU A 30 2.16 10.80 2.53
C LEU A 30 3.58 10.52 2.01
N ALA A 31 4.50 11.47 2.17
CA ALA A 31 5.92 11.28 1.81
C ALA A 31 6.55 10.10 2.58
N LEU A 32 6.24 9.96 3.88
CA LEU A 32 6.70 8.84 4.68
C LEU A 32 6.15 7.49 4.17
N VAL A 33 4.87 7.43 3.81
CA VAL A 33 4.27 6.21 3.23
C VAL A 33 4.95 5.82 1.91
N LEU A 34 5.26 6.81 1.06
CA LEU A 34 5.97 6.58 -0.20
C LEU A 34 7.42 6.11 0.04
N ASP A 35 8.13 6.70 1.00
CA ASP A 35 9.48 6.26 1.38
C ASP A 35 9.49 4.80 1.87
N ILE A 36 8.56 4.45 2.77
CA ILE A 36 8.41 3.09 3.28
C ILE A 36 8.18 2.12 2.13
N LYS A 37 7.28 2.46 1.19
CA LYS A 37 7.05 1.61 0.02
C LYS A 37 8.31 1.44 -0.82
N SER A 38 9.01 2.53 -1.13
CA SER A 38 10.25 2.46 -1.94
C SER A 38 11.29 1.54 -1.31
N ARG A 39 11.45 1.62 0.02
CA ARG A 39 12.37 0.76 0.77
C ARG A 39 11.92 -0.70 0.77
N LEU A 40 10.61 -0.96 0.87
CA LEU A 40 10.04 -2.30 0.78
C LEU A 40 10.16 -2.90 -0.63
N ASP A 41 10.04 -2.09 -1.68
CA ASP A 41 10.22 -2.55 -3.06
C ASP A 41 11.70 -2.83 -3.40
N ALA A 42 12.62 -2.11 -2.74
CA ALA A 42 14.07 -2.28 -2.93
C ALA A 42 14.64 -3.52 -2.24
N VAL A 43 13.96 -4.06 -1.23
CA VAL A 43 14.33 -5.33 -0.62
C VAL A 43 13.72 -6.47 -1.44
N GLU A 44 14.56 -7.38 -1.94
CA GLU A 44 14.04 -8.63 -2.49
C GLU A 44 13.24 -9.35 -1.39
N PRO A 45 12.07 -9.92 -1.69
CA PRO A 45 11.28 -10.60 -0.68
C PRO A 45 12.09 -11.79 -0.12
N GLU A 46 12.63 -11.60 1.09
CA GLU A 46 13.34 -12.66 1.84
C GLU A 46 12.41 -13.84 2.17
N VAL A 47 11.09 -13.64 2.08
CA VAL A 47 10.06 -14.64 2.35
C VAL A 47 9.40 -15.09 1.04
N ARG A 48 9.87 -16.20 0.45
CA ARG A 48 9.23 -16.87 -0.69
C ARG A 48 8.06 -17.79 -0.29
N ALA A 49 7.50 -17.64 0.91
CA ALA A 49 6.46 -18.52 1.41
C ALA A 49 5.42 -17.75 2.23
N HIS A 50 4.49 -17.06 1.57
CA HIS A 50 3.08 -16.94 1.98
C HIS A 50 2.18 -16.63 0.77
N ALA A 51 2.40 -17.34 -0.36
CA ALA A 51 1.42 -17.40 -1.46
C ALA A 51 0.12 -18.16 -1.07
N ALA A 52 -0.07 -18.47 0.22
CA ALA A 52 -1.20 -19.24 0.75
C ALA A 52 -1.89 -18.51 1.91
N VAL A 53 -2.20 -17.21 1.74
CA VAL A 53 -3.36 -16.62 2.42
C VAL A 53 -4.27 -16.02 1.35
N ALA A 54 -4.76 -16.89 0.47
CA ALA A 54 -6.05 -16.67 -0.17
C ALA A 54 -7.12 -16.94 0.91
N GLY A 55 -7.77 -15.88 1.40
CA GLY A 55 -9.10 -15.93 2.02
C GLY A 55 -9.33 -16.89 3.18
N ALA A 56 -8.87 -16.54 4.40
CA ALA A 56 -9.46 -17.06 5.64
C ALA A 56 -9.21 -16.10 6.82
N ALA A 57 -9.76 -14.90 6.72
CA ALA A 57 -10.07 -14.10 7.90
C ALA A 57 -11.37 -13.33 7.60
N LEU A 58 -12.47 -14.07 7.53
CA LEU A 58 -13.86 -13.68 7.76
C LEU A 58 -14.69 -14.98 7.69
N PHE A 59 -15.23 -15.40 8.84
CA PHE A 59 -15.97 -16.62 9.20
C PHE A 59 -15.14 -17.79 9.76
#